data_AF-A0A0U5KLV9-F1
#
_entry.id   AF-A0A0U5KLV9-F1
#
_cell.length_a   1.000
_cell.length_b   1.000
_cell.length_c   1.000
_cell.angle_alpha   90.00
_cell.angle_beta   90.00
_cell.angle_gamma   90.00
#
_symmetry.space_group_name_H-M   'P 1'
#
loop_
_entity.id
_entity.type
_entity.pdbx_description
1 polymer ?
#
loop_
_entity_poly.entity_id
_entity_poly.type
_entity_poly.pdbx_seq_one_letter_code
_entity_poly.pdbx_strand_id
1 'polypeptide(L)'
;MEILTDNVKTELVSLVETTYGEAILTMQRGKEEKELVIANTGLSEVVYESSVDYYLDNLGWTQEQFDDYWENGGEDKEIDNYVDGTVEYYDDDSAWEELNW
;
A
#
# COMPACT_ATOMS: atom_id res chain seq x y z
N MET A 1 8.97 30.57 17.09
CA MET A 1 7.78 29.74 16.88
C MET A 1 8.35 28.34 16.73
N GLU A 2 8.36 27.57 17.81
CA GLU A 2 8.74 26.16 17.72
C GLU A 2 7.61 25.48 16.94
N ILE A 3 7.94 24.95 15.77
CA ILE A 3 7.07 24.00 15.10
C ILE A 3 7.21 22.73 15.94
N LEU A 4 6.31 22.56 16.91
CA LEU A 4 6.05 21.26 17.48
C LEU A 4 5.40 20.47 16.34
N THR A 5 6.22 19.80 15.54
CA THR A 5 5.77 18.69 14.69
C THR A 5 5.34 17.60 15.65
N ASP A 6 4.12 17.70 16.18
CA ASP A 6 3.41 16.51 16.61
C ASP A 6 3.30 15.68 15.33
N ASN A 7 4.26 14.78 15.07
CA ASN A 7 4.20 13.85 13.95
C ASN A 7 2.99 12.96 14.20
N VAL A 8 1.84 13.39 13.70
CA VAL A 8 0.60 12.65 13.83
C VAL A 8 0.75 11.43 12.93
N LYS A 9 0.75 10.25 13.53
CA LYS A 9 0.82 9.00 12.80
C LYS A 9 -0.46 8.81 11.96
N THR A 10 -0.28 8.34 10.74
CA THR A 10 -1.33 7.90 9.84
C THR A 10 -1.65 6.43 10.13
N GLU A 11 -2.94 6.13 10.20
CA GLU A 11 -3.46 4.81 10.55
C GLU A 11 -4.41 4.33 9.45
N LEU A 12 -4.34 3.03 9.15
CA LEU A 12 -5.31 2.37 8.29
C LEU A 12 -6.66 2.30 9.00
N VAL A 13 -7.71 2.81 8.36
CA VAL A 13 -9.10 2.67 8.82
C VAL A 13 -9.76 1.49 8.11
N SER A 14 -9.64 1.43 6.78
CA SER A 14 -10.20 0.35 5.98
C SER A 14 -9.52 0.20 4.63
N LEU A 15 -9.58 -1.00 4.09
CA LEU A 15 -9.29 -1.32 2.70
C LEU A 15 -10.52 -1.99 2.10
N VAL A 16 -11.04 -1.43 1.01
CA VAL A 16 -12.22 -1.95 0.32
C VAL A 16 -11.91 -2.09 -1.16
N GLU A 17 -12.19 -3.27 -1.71
CA GLU A 17 -12.16 -3.49 -3.15
C GLU A 17 -13.58 -3.42 -3.73
N THR A 18 -13.78 -2.57 -4.73
CA THR A 18 -15.07 -2.40 -5.39
C THR A 18 -15.33 -3.55 -6.36
N THR A 19 -16.58 -3.71 -6.80
CA THR A 19 -16.93 -4.71 -7.82
C THR A 19 -16.28 -4.45 -9.19
N TYR A 20 -15.66 -3.27 -9.38
CA TYR A 20 -14.95 -2.90 -10.59
C TYR A 20 -13.44 -3.13 -10.50
N GLY A 21 -12.94 -3.64 -9.36
CA GLY A 21 -11.51 -3.90 -9.12
C GLY A 21 -10.76 -2.70 -8.54
N GLU A 22 -11.44 -1.59 -8.23
CA GLU A 22 -10.77 -0.47 -7.56
C GLU A 22 -10.52 -0.82 -6.10
N ALA A 23 -9.28 -0.74 -5.64
CA ALA A 23 -8.93 -0.88 -4.24
C ALA A 23 -8.79 0.51 -3.61
N ILE A 24 -9.65 0.80 -2.65
CA ILE A 24 -9.75 2.10 -1.97
C ILE A 24 -9.26 1.92 -0.53
N LEU A 25 -8.24 2.70 -0.19
CA LEU A 25 -7.64 2.78 1.13
C LEU A 25 -8.17 4.00 1.87
N THR A 26 -8.79 3.79 3.02
CA THR A 26 -9.20 4.86 3.93
C THR A 26 -8.18 4.98 5.05
N MET A 27 -7.61 6.16 5.22
CA MET A 27 -6.57 6.45 6.21
C MET A 27 -7.01 7.59 7.11
N GLN A 28 -6.59 7.54 8.38
CA GLN A 28 -6.83 8.59 9.35
C GLN A 28 -5.52 9.15 9.87
N ARG A 29 -5.42 10.48 9.90
CA ARG A 29 -4.32 11.21 10.53
C ARG A 29 -4.88 12.25 11.49
N GLY A 30 -4.78 11.96 12.78
CA GLY A 30 -5.35 12.80 13.84
C GLY A 30 -6.87 12.82 13.78
N LYS A 31 -7.46 13.91 13.32
CA LYS A 31 -8.93 14.06 13.15
C LYS A 31 -9.38 14.07 11.70
N GLU A 32 -8.44 13.98 10.77
CA GLU A 32 -8.72 13.97 9.34
C GLU A 32 -8.72 12.53 8.83
N GLU A 33 -9.67 12.23 7.95
CA GLU A 33 -9.78 10.95 7.24
C GLU A 33 -9.77 11.24 5.75
N LYS A 34 -9.02 10.45 4.98
CA LYS A 34 -8.90 10.58 3.52
C LYS A 34 -8.94 9.22 2.85
N GLU A 35 -9.44 9.21 1.62
CA GLU A 35 -9.48 8.04 0.76
C GLU A 35 -8.44 8.15 -0.35
N LEU A 36 -7.83 7.02 -0.70
CA LEU A 36 -6.88 6.89 -1.79
C LEU A 36 -7.20 5.65 -2.60
N VAL A 37 -7.32 5.80 -3.92
CA VAL A 37 -7.38 4.64 -4.83
C VAL A 37 -5.97 4.13 -5.06
N ILE A 38 -5.66 2.93 -4.55
CA ILE A 38 -4.33 2.31 -4.63
C ILE A 38 -4.22 1.27 -5.75
N ALA A 39 -5.36 0.79 -6.27
CA ALA A 39 -5.42 -0.03 -7.48
C ALA A 39 -6.69 0.30 -8.26
N ASN A 40 -6.64 0.26 -9.59
CA ASN A 40 -7.80 0.53 -10.46
C ASN A 40 -8.42 -0.75 -11.04
N THR A 41 -7.69 -1.86 -11.09
CA THR A 41 -8.08 -3.10 -11.81
C THR A 41 -7.96 -4.37 -10.96
N GLY A 42 -7.66 -4.23 -9.68
CA GLY A 42 -7.52 -5.31 -8.71
C GLY A 42 -6.21 -5.15 -7.92
N LEU A 43 -6.29 -5.23 -6.58
CA LEU A 43 -5.11 -5.04 -5.75
C LEU A 43 -4.08 -6.16 -5.93
N SER A 44 -4.56 -7.40 -6.01
CA SER A 44 -3.72 -8.59 -6.19
C SER A 44 -2.85 -8.51 -7.44
N GLU A 45 -3.39 -8.05 -8.57
CA GLU A 45 -2.64 -7.91 -9.82
C GLU A 45 -1.52 -6.86 -9.71
N VAL A 46 -1.84 -5.68 -9.16
CA VAL A 46 -0.84 -4.60 -8.95
C VAL A 46 0.29 -5.07 -8.04
N VAL A 47 -0.04 -5.77 -6.95
CA VAL A 47 0.94 -6.31 -6.01
C VAL A 47 1.75 -7.44 -6.63
N TYR A 48 1.12 -8.30 -7.43
CA TYR A 48 1.80 -9.37 -8.16
C TYR A 48 2.87 -8.82 -9.10
N GLU A 49 2.53 -7.85 -9.95
CA GLU A 49 3.46 -7.23 -10.89
C GLU A 49 4.66 -6.60 -10.17
N SER A 50 4.38 -5.81 -9.11
CA SER A 50 5.44 -5.21 -8.30
C SER A 50 6.33 -6.25 -7.59
N SER A 51 5.74 -7.37 -7.16
CA SER A 51 6.46 -8.44 -6.47
C SER A 51 7.33 -9.23 -7.44
N VAL A 52 6.83 -9.54 -8.64
CA VAL A 52 7.61 -10.18 -9.70
C VAL A 52 8.86 -9.37 -10.00
N ASP A 53 8.71 -8.07 -10.28
CA ASP A 53 9.85 -7.19 -10.56
C ASP A 53 10.87 -7.20 -9.41
N TYR A 54 10.42 -7.14 -8.17
CA TYR A 54 11.31 -7.17 -7.03
C TYR A 54 12.04 -8.51 -6.87
N TYR A 55 11.32 -9.63 -6.87
CA TYR A 55 11.91 -10.94 -6.57
C TYR A 55 12.73 -11.48 -7.75
N LEU A 56 12.25 -11.35 -8.99
CA LEU A 56 12.97 -11.86 -10.16
C LEU A 56 14.10 -10.93 -10.56
N ASP A 57 13.82 -9.64 -10.77
CA ASP A 57 14.82 -8.74 -11.35
C ASP A 57 15.82 -8.21 -10.31
N ASN A 58 15.36 -7.90 -9.09
CA ASN A 58 16.27 -7.37 -8.06
C ASN A 58 16.91 -8.45 -7.19
N LEU A 59 16.16 -9.49 -6.81
CA LEU A 59 16.68 -10.57 -5.96
C LEU A 59 17.17 -11.80 -6.74
N GLY A 60 16.92 -11.86 -8.05
CA GLY A 60 17.42 -12.92 -8.92
C GLY A 60 16.73 -14.27 -8.70
N TRP A 61 15.49 -14.29 -8.21
CA TRP A 61 14.73 -15.52 -8.06
C TRP A 61 14.35 -16.09 -9.43
N THR A 62 14.18 -17.41 -9.50
CA THR A 62 13.51 -18.03 -10.65
C THR A 62 12.00 -17.86 -10.55
N GLN A 63 11.30 -17.95 -11.68
CA GLN A 63 9.83 -17.98 -11.69
C GLN A 63 9.28 -19.08 -10.77
N GLU A 64 9.88 -20.27 -10.76
CA GLU A 64 9.43 -21.39 -9.90
C GLU A 64 9.56 -21.07 -8.40
N GLN A 65 10.61 -20.36 -7.97
CA GLN A 65 10.75 -19.94 -6.58
C GLN A 65 9.71 -18.88 -6.19
N PHE A 66 9.40 -17.98 -7.12
CA PHE A 66 8.38 -16.97 -6.91
C PHE A 66 6.97 -17.57 -6.88
N ASP A 67 6.65 -18.49 -7.79
CA ASP A 67 5.36 -19.17 -7.83
C ASP A 67 5.13 -19.96 -6.53
N ASP A 68 6.14 -20.71 -6.05
CA ASP A 68 6.07 -21.42 -4.77
C ASP A 68 5.87 -20.44 -3.60
N TYR A 69 6.55 -19.30 -3.59
CA TYR A 69 6.33 -18.26 -2.58
C TYR A 69 4.89 -17.72 -2.63
N TRP A 70 4.41 -17.36 -3.81
CA TRP A 70 3.11 -16.76 -4.02
C TRP A 70 1.98 -17.70 -3.58
N GLU A 71 2.03 -18.96 -4.02
CA GLU A 71 1.05 -20.00 -3.67
C GLU A 71 1.04 -20.37 -2.17
N ASN A 72 2.14 -20.11 -1.45
CA ASN A 72 2.28 -20.40 -0.02
C ASN A 72 2.05 -19.16 0.88
N GLY A 73 1.16 -18.25 0.46
CA GLY A 73 0.76 -17.08 1.25
C GLY A 73 1.66 -15.85 1.05
N GLY A 74 2.50 -15.87 0.01
CA GLY A 74 3.25 -14.70 -0.42
C GLY A 74 2.34 -13.56 -0.85
N GLU A 75 1.22 -13.86 -1.52
CA GLU A 75 0.23 -12.88 -1.94
C GLU A 75 -0.28 -12.00 -0.78
N ASP A 76 -0.85 -12.62 0.24
CA ASP A 76 -1.40 -11.91 1.41
C ASP A 76 -0.31 -11.05 2.08
N LYS A 77 0.90 -11.59 2.21
CA LYS A 77 2.04 -10.89 2.80
C LYS A 77 2.46 -9.67 1.99
N GLU A 78 2.50 -9.77 0.66
CA GLU A 78 2.87 -8.62 -0.17
C GLU A 78 1.76 -7.58 -0.25
N ILE A 79 0.49 -7.99 -0.18
CA ILE A 79 -0.63 -7.05 -0.04
C ILE A 79 -0.52 -6.28 1.29
N ASP A 80 -0.28 -6.96 2.40
CA ASP A 80 -0.07 -6.33 3.70
C ASP A 80 1.12 -5.34 3.66
N ASN A 81 2.25 -5.75 3.09
CA ASN A 81 3.42 -4.87 2.95
C ASN A 81 3.13 -3.63 2.08
N TYR A 82 2.39 -3.81 0.98
CA TYR A 82 2.03 -2.72 0.07
C TYR A 82 1.12 -1.71 0.77
N VAL A 83 0.14 -2.20 1.52
CA VAL A 83 -0.77 -1.36 2.32
C VAL A 83 -0.02 -0.63 3.42
N ASP A 84 0.79 -1.35 4.21
CA ASP A 84 1.56 -0.76 5.32
C ASP A 84 2.55 0.30 4.81
N GLY A 85 3.27 0.01 3.72
CA GLY A 85 4.19 0.96 3.10
C GLY A 85 3.47 2.20 2.54
N THR A 86 2.26 2.02 2.00
CA THR A 86 1.43 3.15 1.56
C THR A 86 0.98 4.01 2.74
N VAL A 87 0.50 3.39 3.83
CA VAL A 87 0.09 4.12 5.04
C VAL A 87 1.27 4.87 5.65
N GLU A 88 2.44 4.24 5.77
CA GLU A 88 3.66 4.85 6.30
C GLU A 88 4.12 6.03 5.43
N TYR A 89 4.01 5.93 4.11
CA TYR A 89 4.35 7.05 3.21
C TYR A 89 3.56 8.32 3.55
N TYR A 90 2.31 8.18 3.99
CA TYR A 90 1.44 9.29 4.38
C TYR A 90 1.61 9.75 5.83
N ASP A 91 2.58 9.23 6.58
CA ASP A 91 3.04 9.87 7.83
C ASP A 91 3.70 11.24 7.54
N ASP A 92 4.21 11.44 6.32
CA ASP A 92 4.80 12.69 5.86
C ASP A 92 3.71 13.75 5.57
N ASP A 93 3.92 14.97 6.08
CA ASP A 93 2.98 16.09 5.92
C ASP A 93 2.73 16.44 4.45
N SER A 94 3.77 16.44 3.62
CA SER A 94 3.63 16.82 2.22
C SER A 94 2.84 15.78 1.44
N ALA A 95 3.12 14.49 1.65
CA ALA A 95 2.34 13.41 1.08
C ALA A 95 0.87 13.49 1.52
N TRP A 96 0.62 13.67 2.82
CA TRP A 96 -0.76 13.78 3.34
C TRP A 96 -1.52 14.94 2.72
N GLU A 97 -0.88 16.10 2.56
CA GLU A 97 -1.50 17.30 1.98
C GLU A 97 -1.82 17.16 0.49
N GLU A 98 -1.04 16.38 -0.28
CA GLU A 98 -1.27 16.11 -1.70
C GLU A 98 -2.59 15.36 -1.98
N LEU A 99 -3.12 14.62 -1.00
CA LEU A 99 -4.43 13.94 -1.10
C LEU A 99 -5.63 14.91 -1.15
N ASN A 100 -5.44 16.21 -0.95
CA ASN A 100 -6.53 17.20 -0.94
C ASN A 100 -6.92 17.76 -2.33
N TRP A 101 -6.43 17.18 -3.42
CA TRP A 101 -6.53 17.76 -4.78
C TRP A 101 -7.66 17.18 -5.64
#